data_AF-A0A370NNE2-F1
#
_entry.id   AF-A0A370NNE2-F1
#
_cell.length_a   1.000
_cell.length_b   1.000
_cell.length_c   1.000
_cell.angle_alpha   90.00
_cell.angle_beta   90.00
_cell.angle_gamma   90.00
#
_symmetry.space_group_name_H-M   'P 1'
#
loop_
_entity.id
_entity.type
_entity.pdbx_description
1 polymer ?
#
loop_
_entity_poly.entity_id
_entity_poly.type
_entity_poly.pdbx_seq_one_letter_code
_entity_poly.pdbx_strand_id
1 'polypeptide(L)'
;MAMRKRDDDEVFPNAAGIDVGASSHWVAVPRHLAEQAGCEPVREFGAMTDDLHALADWLLACGVDTVALESTGVYWIPVYEVLEQRGLTV
;
A
#
# COMPACT_ATOMS: atom_id res chain seq x y z
N MET A 1 30.48 6.46 -9.37
CA MET A 1 29.60 6.63 -8.20
C MET A 1 29.66 5.34 -7.40
N ALA A 2 30.27 5.36 -6.21
CA ALA A 2 30.31 4.18 -5.35
C ALA A 2 28.93 4.03 -4.69
N MET A 3 28.18 2.99 -5.07
CA MET A 3 26.93 2.65 -4.40
C MET A 3 27.31 2.10 -3.03
N ARG A 4 27.09 2.90 -1.99
CA ARG A 4 27.28 2.48 -0.61
C ARG A 4 26.27 1.37 -0.38
N LYS A 5 26.73 0.12 -0.42
CA LYS A 5 25.93 -1.04 -0.03
C LYS A 5 25.65 -0.83 1.45
N ARG A 6 24.45 -0.34 1.76
CA ARG A 6 23.97 -0.36 3.12
C ARG A 6 23.70 -1.82 3.41
N ASP A 7 24.33 -2.36 4.43
CA ASP A 7 23.81 -3.52 5.13
C ASP A 7 22.53 -3.03 5.84
N ASP A 8 21.48 -2.81 5.06
CA ASP A 8 20.15 -2.42 5.54
C ASP A 8 19.42 -3.74 5.81
N ASP A 9 19.31 -4.15 7.06
CA ASP A 9 18.25 -5.08 7.46
C ASP A 9 16.93 -4.34 7.19
N GLU A 10 16.32 -4.62 6.04
CA GLU A 10 15.05 -4.02 5.65
C GLU A 10 13.98 -4.46 6.64
N VAL A 11 13.46 -3.50 7.42
CA VAL A 11 12.57 -3.79 8.56
C VAL A 11 11.16 -4.18 8.10
N PHE A 12 10.69 -3.60 6.98
CA PHE A 12 9.37 -3.87 6.41
C PHE A 12 9.48 -4.13 4.90
N PRO A 13 10.01 -5.29 4.48
CA PRO A 13 10.28 -5.59 3.07
C PRO A 13 9.02 -5.68 2.21
N ASN A 14 7.85 -5.89 2.81
CA ASN A 14 6.57 -6.02 2.12
C ASN A 14 5.68 -4.79 2.33
N ALA A 15 6.25 -3.64 2.71
CA ALA A 15 5.47 -2.44 2.99
C ALA A 15 4.95 -1.76 1.71
N ALA A 16 3.66 -1.47 1.67
CA ALA A 16 3.05 -0.57 0.69
C ALA A 16 2.94 0.87 1.24
N GLY A 17 2.82 1.83 0.33
CA GLY A 17 2.51 3.23 0.66
C GLY A 17 1.23 3.68 -0.02
N ILE A 18 0.40 4.47 0.68
CA ILE A 18 -0.83 5.05 0.15
C ILE A 18 -0.80 6.57 0.32
N ASP A 19 -0.91 7.29 -0.79
CA ASP A 19 -1.28 8.72 -0.83
C ASP A 19 -2.82 8.83 -0.86
N VAL A 20 -3.39 9.29 0.25
CA VAL A 20 -4.83 9.30 0.50
C VAL A 20 -5.43 10.66 0.16
N GLY A 21 -6.01 10.76 -1.03
CA GLY A 21 -6.83 11.89 -1.47
C GLY A 21 -8.32 11.76 -1.15
N ALA A 22 -9.07 12.85 -1.37
CA ALA A 22 -10.52 12.89 -1.14
C ALA A 22 -11.34 12.07 -2.15
N SER A 23 -10.85 11.95 -3.38
CA SER A 23 -11.57 11.28 -4.49
C SER A 23 -10.89 9.99 -4.96
N SER A 24 -9.57 9.89 -4.76
CA SER A 24 -8.79 8.71 -5.14
C SER A 24 -7.59 8.50 -4.22
N HIS A 25 -7.08 7.28 -4.26
CA HIS A 25 -5.94 6.81 -3.48
C HIS A 25 -4.88 6.23 -4.42
N TRP A 26 -3.66 6.75 -4.32
CA TRP A 26 -2.53 6.23 -5.08
C TRP A 26 -1.74 5.29 -4.21
N VAL A 27 -1.66 4.02 -4.63
CA VAL A 27 -1.06 2.94 -3.85
C VAL A 27 0.17 2.41 -4.57
N ALA A 28 1.29 2.34 -3.86
CA ALA A 28 2.54 1.77 -4.34
C ALA A 28 2.90 0.52 -3.53
N VAL A 29 3.29 -0.56 -4.22
CA VAL A 29 3.82 -1.77 -3.62
C VAL A 29 5.30 -1.98 -4.01
N PRO A 30 6.08 -2.73 -3.23
CA PRO A 30 7.45 -3.07 -3.57
C PRO A 30 7.56 -3.76 -4.94
N ARG A 31 8.62 -3.47 -5.67
CA ARG A 31 8.82 -3.96 -7.03
C ARG A 31 8.85 -5.49 -7.11
N HIS A 32 9.46 -6.17 -6.14
CA HIS A 32 9.50 -7.64 -6.14
C HIS A 32 8.11 -8.25 -5.96
N LEU A 33 7.24 -7.64 -5.16
CA LEU A 33 5.85 -8.09 -4.99
C LEU A 33 5.04 -7.86 -6.27
N ALA A 34 5.20 -6.70 -6.91
CA ALA A 34 4.54 -6.42 -8.19
C ALA A 34 4.97 -7.40 -9.30
N GLU A 35 6.28 -7.68 -9.40
CA GLU A 35 6.82 -8.65 -10.37
C GLU A 35 6.32 -10.08 -10.09
N GLN A 36 6.22 -10.49 -8.82
CA GLN A 36 5.66 -11.78 -8.42
C GLN A 36 4.16 -11.90 -8.72
N ALA A 37 3.40 -10.82 -8.50
CA ALA A 37 1.97 -10.76 -8.77
C ALA A 37 1.62 -10.54 -10.26
N GLY A 38 2.60 -10.18 -11.09
CA GLY A 38 2.39 -9.89 -12.51
C GLY A 38 1.56 -8.61 -12.74
N CYS A 39 1.73 -7.59 -11.90
CA CYS A 39 1.02 -6.32 -12.00
C CYS A 39 1.96 -5.11 -12.01
N GLU A 40 1.42 -3.94 -12.33
CA GLU A 40 2.15 -2.68 -12.15
C GLU A 40 2.34 -2.37 -10.65
N PRO A 41 3.48 -1.78 -10.25
CA PRO A 41 3.79 -1.52 -8.84
C PRO A 41 3.00 -0.34 -8.26
N VAL A 42 2.30 0.43 -9.09
CA VAL A 42 1.49 1.57 -8.68
C VAL A 42 0.11 1.46 -9.28
N ARG A 43 -0.92 1.70 -8.48
CA ARG A 43 -2.33 1.63 -8.90
C ARG A 43 -3.18 2.68 -8.19
N GLU A 44 -4.10 3.27 -8.94
CA GLU A 44 -5.12 4.18 -8.41
C GLU A 44 -6.39 3.39 -8.02
N PHE A 45 -7.01 3.78 -6.91
CA PHE A 45 -8.32 3.33 -6.46
C PHE A 45 -9.22 4.51 -6.15
N GLY A 46 -10.54 4.32 -6.26
CA GLY A 46 -11.53 5.29 -5.81
C GLY A 46 -11.66 5.32 -4.28
N ALA A 47 -12.49 6.25 -3.79
CA ALA A 47 -12.74 6.45 -2.36
C ALA A 47 -14.09 5.84 -1.88
N MET A 48 -14.81 5.12 -2.73
CA MET A 48 -16.07 4.46 -2.33
C MET A 48 -15.77 3.11 -1.65
N THR A 49 -16.72 2.62 -0.85
CA THR A 49 -16.55 1.39 -0.05
C THR A 49 -16.04 0.19 -0.87
N ASP A 50 -16.62 -0.04 -2.05
CA ASP A 50 -16.19 -1.14 -2.93
C ASP A 50 -14.75 -0.96 -3.44
N ASP A 51 -14.32 0.29 -3.68
CA ASP A 51 -12.95 0.60 -4.09
C ASP A 51 -11.97 0.35 -2.94
N LEU A 52 -12.33 0.69 -1.70
CA LEU A 52 -11.49 0.43 -0.52
C LEU A 52 -11.30 -1.06 -0.26
N HIS A 53 -12.35 -1.86 -0.45
CA HIS A 53 -12.24 -3.31 -0.39
C HIS A 53 -11.38 -3.86 -1.53
N ALA A 54 -11.56 -3.37 -2.76
CA ALA A 54 -10.73 -3.77 -3.90
C ALA A 54 -9.25 -3.39 -3.71
N LEU A 55 -8.98 -2.25 -3.07
CA LEU A 55 -7.65 -1.81 -2.66
C LEU A 55 -7.02 -2.82 -1.70
N ALA A 56 -7.73 -3.17 -0.63
CA ALA A 56 -7.22 -4.12 0.36
C ALA A 56 -7.00 -5.52 -0.24
N ASP A 57 -7.90 -5.98 -1.11
CA ASP A 57 -7.78 -7.26 -1.84
C ASP A 57 -6.53 -7.28 -2.71
N TRP A 58 -6.27 -6.18 -3.41
CA TRP A 58 -5.10 -6.06 -4.25
C TRP A 58 -3.80 -6.06 -3.45
N LEU A 59 -3.75 -5.35 -2.31
CA LEU A 59 -2.58 -5.37 -1.41
C LEU A 59 -2.28 -6.79 -0.91
N LEU A 60 -3.29 -7.51 -0.44
CA LEU A 60 -3.15 -8.90 0.02
C LEU A 60 -2.72 -9.83 -1.12
N ALA A 61 -3.27 -9.65 -2.33
CA ALA A 61 -2.88 -10.43 -3.51
C ALA A 61 -1.43 -10.18 -3.92
N CYS A 62 -0.90 -8.98 -3.68
CA CYS A 62 0.51 -8.68 -3.89
C CYS A 62 1.42 -9.27 -2.79
N GLY A 63 0.88 -9.68 -1.64
CA GLY A 63 1.65 -10.16 -0.50
C GLY A 63 2.13 -9.06 0.44
N VAL A 64 1.46 -7.91 0.45
CA VAL A 64 1.72 -6.80 1.39
C VAL A 64 1.25 -7.21 2.79
N ASP A 65 2.05 -6.89 3.82
CA ASP A 65 1.73 -7.12 5.24
C ASP A 65 1.66 -5.83 6.08
N THR A 66 2.26 -4.75 5.57
CA THR A 66 2.41 -3.46 6.25
C THR A 66 2.06 -2.33 5.29
N VAL A 67 1.37 -1.28 5.74
CA VAL A 67 0.95 -0.16 4.91
C VAL A 67 1.24 1.15 5.62
N ALA A 68 1.95 2.07 4.95
CA ALA A 68 2.07 3.45 5.41
C ALA A 68 1.01 4.33 4.73
N LEU A 69 0.28 5.14 5.51
CA LEU A 69 -0.70 6.09 5.01
C LEU A 69 -0.15 7.53 5.08
N GLU A 70 -0.24 8.28 3.99
CA GLU A 70 -0.07 9.73 3.95
C GLU A 70 -1.42 10.37 3.67
N SER A 71 -1.82 11.32 4.52
CA SER A 71 -3.03 12.10 4.29
C SER A 71 -2.91 13.45 4.98
N THR A 72 -3.40 14.49 4.31
CA THR A 72 -3.50 15.84 4.87
C THR A 72 -4.86 16.12 5.53
N GLY A 73 -5.83 15.19 5.43
CA GLY A 73 -7.20 15.33 5.93
C GLY A 73 -7.69 14.08 6.67
N VAL A 74 -9.01 13.95 6.85
CA VAL A 74 -9.63 12.82 7.59
C VAL A 74 -9.89 11.57 6.73
N TYR A 75 -9.57 11.62 5.44
CA TYR A 75 -9.89 10.55 4.49
C TYR A 75 -9.13 9.24 4.77
N TRP A 76 -8.09 9.27 5.60
CA TRP A 76 -7.36 8.06 6.03
C TRP A 76 -8.20 7.15 6.93
N ILE A 77 -9.19 7.68 7.66
CA ILE A 77 -9.98 6.91 8.64
C ILE A 77 -10.65 5.68 7.98
N PRO A 78 -11.45 5.83 6.91
CA PRO A 78 -12.09 4.66 6.28
C PRO A 78 -11.07 3.72 5.62
N VAL A 79 -9.94 4.23 5.13
CA VAL A 79 -8.87 3.39 4.57
C VAL A 79 -8.26 2.54 5.68
N TYR A 80 -7.87 3.15 6.80
CA TYR A 80 -7.30 2.48 7.97
C TYR A 80 -8.25 1.40 8.50
N GLU A 81 -9.53 1.72 8.71
CA GLU A 81 -10.52 0.77 9.24
C GLU A 81 -10.66 -0.47 8.34
N VAL A 82 -10.70 -0.30 7.01
CA VAL A 82 -10.77 -1.43 6.07
C VAL A 82 -9.49 -2.25 6.11
N LEU A 83 -8.32 -1.62 6.06
CA LEU A 83 -7.04 -2.34 6.04
C LEU A 83 -6.80 -3.11 7.35
N GLU A 84 -7.10 -2.52 8.50
CA GLU A 84 -7.00 -3.17 9.81
C GLU A 84 -7.95 -4.39 9.89
N GLN A 85 -9.21 -4.25 9.44
CA GLN A 85 -10.17 -5.36 9.39
C GLN A 85 -9.72 -6.51 8.46
N ARG A 86 -8.88 -6.22 7.46
CA ARG A 86 -8.31 -7.21 6.54
C ARG A 86 -7.01 -7.82 7.06
N GLY A 87 -6.54 -7.41 8.24
CA GLY A 87 -5.38 -7.97 8.93
C GLY A 87 -4.04 -7.38 8.49
N LEU A 88 -4.04 -6.23 7.82
CA LEU A 88 -2.82 -5.50 7.48
C LEU A 88 -2.34 -4.68 8.69
N THR A 89 -1.03 -4.58 8.87
CA THR A 89 -0.44 -3.63 9.82
C THR A 89 -0.44 -2.25 9.16
N VAL A 90 -0.96 -1.23 9.84
CA VAL A 90 -1.10 0.14 9.31
C VAL A 90 -0.61 1.16 10.31
#